data_AF-A0AAV0H9F4-F1
#
_entry.id   AF-A0AAV0H9F4-F1
#
_cell.length_a   1.000
_cell.length_b   1.000
_cell.length_c   1.000
_cell.angle_alpha   90.00
_cell.angle_beta   90.00
_cell.angle_gamma   90.00
#
_symmetry.space_group_name_H-M   'P 1'
#
loop_
_entity.id
_entity.type
_entity.pdbx_description
1 polymer ?
#
loop_
_entity_poly.entity_id
_entity_poly.type
_entity_poly.pdbx_seq_one_letter_code
_entity_poly.pdbx_strand_id
1 'polypeptide(L)'
;MENRPNVNVAAIGPEEVPVIDLSGDIERIVEEVGNACKEWGFFQVINHGVPLHLLEAMKETSKEFFDQPMDEKKKAKRDEEYAGEMEKLAFKLMEIICLSLGLPGGRLKGYFEEQTSFLRINHYPPCPFSDLTLGCGRHKDFDFLTVLAQDDVGGLEVKRNGKWVPVKPDPTALIINVGDICQVCF
;
A
#
# COMPACT_ATOMS: atom_id res chain seq x y z
N MET A 1 30.12 -1.86 16.75
CA MET A 1 29.53 -0.56 17.14
C MET A 1 30.09 0.49 16.21
N GLU A 2 29.26 1.49 15.92
CA GLU A 2 29.55 2.74 15.18
C GLU A 2 29.21 2.78 13.68
N ASN A 3 28.38 3.80 13.38
CA ASN A 3 27.84 4.27 12.10
C ASN A 3 26.58 3.58 11.56
N ARG A 4 25.51 3.57 12.37
CA ARG A 4 24.14 3.64 11.83
C ARG A 4 23.75 5.11 11.68
N PRO A 5 23.26 5.57 10.52
CA PRO A 5 22.66 6.89 10.41
C PRO A 5 21.49 6.98 11.38
N ASN A 6 21.54 8.01 12.22
CA ASN A 6 20.44 8.43 13.05
C ASN A 6 19.33 8.88 12.07
N VAL A 7 18.23 8.12 11.96
CA VAL A 7 17.07 8.56 11.16
C VAL A 7 16.41 9.68 11.94
N ASN A 8 16.97 10.87 11.76
CA ASN A 8 16.38 12.11 12.18
C ASN A 8 15.09 12.26 11.37
N VAL A 9 13.97 12.41 12.07
CA VAL A 9 12.68 12.80 11.50
C VAL A 9 12.86 14.21 10.93
N ALA A 10 13.40 14.31 9.72
CA ALA A 10 13.77 15.58 9.10
C ALA A 10 13.42 15.54 7.60
N ALA A 11 12.32 16.24 7.29
CA ALA A 11 11.92 16.74 5.99
C ALA A 11 11.79 15.71 4.85
N ILE A 12 10.56 15.22 4.66
CA ILE A 12 10.10 14.65 3.37
C ILE A 12 10.39 15.70 2.30
N GLY A 13 11.29 15.41 1.37
CA GLY A 13 11.54 16.31 0.23
C GLY A 13 10.23 16.52 -0.55
N PRO A 14 10.01 17.69 -1.18
CA PRO A 14 8.75 17.99 -1.87
C PRO A 14 8.39 17.02 -3.01
N GLU A 15 9.31 16.16 -3.42
CA GLU A 15 9.14 15.14 -4.47
C GLU A 15 9.19 13.68 -3.93
N GLU A 16 9.17 13.44 -2.62
CA GLU A 16 9.15 12.07 -2.05
C GLU A 16 7.76 11.62 -1.57
N VAL A 17 7.41 10.36 -1.84
CA VAL A 17 6.13 9.79 -1.40
C VAL A 17 6.02 9.86 0.14
N PRO A 18 4.91 10.39 0.70
CA PRO A 18 4.77 10.54 2.14
C PRO A 18 4.86 9.21 2.88
N VAL A 19 5.46 9.22 4.06
CA VAL A 19 5.48 8.10 5.00
C VAL A 19 4.78 8.54 6.28
N ILE A 20 3.73 7.83 6.66
CA ILE A 20 2.83 8.18 7.77
C ILE A 20 2.96 7.13 8.88
N ASP A 21 3.19 7.57 10.10
CA ASP A 21 3.29 6.70 11.27
C ASP A 21 1.92 6.54 11.93
N LEU A 22 1.34 5.33 11.87
CA LEU A 22 0.01 5.06 12.42
C LEU A 22 -0.03 4.78 13.93
N SER A 23 1.10 4.92 14.63
CA SER A 23 1.19 4.80 16.10
C SER A 23 1.14 6.14 16.84
N GLY A 24 1.10 7.25 16.11
CA GLY A 24 1.06 8.60 16.66
C GLY A 24 -0.31 9.06 17.16
N ASP A 25 -0.40 10.36 17.44
CA ASP A 25 -1.64 11.05 17.80
C ASP A 25 -2.65 11.02 16.64
N ILE A 26 -3.93 10.79 16.96
CA ILE A 26 -4.98 10.61 15.94
C ILE A 26 -5.26 11.88 15.14
N GLU A 27 -5.16 13.07 15.75
CA GLU A 27 -5.40 14.33 15.04
C GLU A 27 -4.31 14.55 13.99
N ARG A 28 -3.06 14.28 14.37
CA ARG A 28 -1.92 14.29 13.44
C ARG A 28 -2.08 13.27 12.31
N ILE A 29 -2.45 12.03 12.63
CA ILE A 29 -2.64 10.97 11.62
C ILE A 29 -3.74 11.38 10.63
N VAL A 30 -4.85 11.92 11.11
CA VAL A 30 -5.96 12.40 10.28
C VAL A 30 -5.51 13.53 9.34
N GLU A 31 -4.72 14.48 9.84
CA GLU A 31 -4.16 15.56 9.03
C GLU A 31 -3.18 15.03 7.97
N GLU A 32 -2.22 14.18 8.36
CA GLU A 32 -1.20 13.63 7.46
C GLU A 32 -1.83 12.76 6.35
N VAL A 33 -2.79 11.89 6.70
CA VAL A 33 -3.51 11.07 5.72
C VAL A 33 -4.35 11.94 4.79
N GLY A 34 -5.10 12.92 5.32
CA GLY A 34 -5.88 13.83 4.49
C GLY A 34 -5.03 14.59 3.48
N ASN A 35 -3.89 15.12 3.92
CA ASN A 35 -2.93 15.80 3.05
C ASN A 35 -2.33 14.85 2.00
N ALA A 36 -1.97 13.62 2.38
CA ALA A 36 -1.45 12.63 1.43
C ALA A 36 -2.50 12.19 0.39
N CYS A 37 -3.75 11.95 0.81
CA CYS A 37 -4.85 11.66 -0.11
C CYS A 37 -5.06 12.79 -1.12
N LYS A 38 -5.04 14.05 -0.66
CA LYS A 38 -5.28 15.23 -1.49
C LYS A 38 -4.12 15.55 -2.45
N GLU A 39 -2.89 15.51 -1.95
CA GLU A 39 -1.71 16.01 -2.69
C GLU A 39 -0.97 14.92 -3.48
N TRP A 40 -1.22 13.66 -3.15
CA TRP A 40 -0.58 12.49 -3.77
C TRP A 40 -1.54 11.42 -4.25
N GLY A 41 -2.60 11.12 -3.49
CA GLY A 41 -3.40 9.91 -3.67
C GLY A 41 -2.62 8.62 -3.41
N PHE A 42 -1.42 8.74 -2.83
CA PHE A 42 -0.44 7.67 -2.66
C PHE A 42 0.47 7.99 -1.46
N PHE A 43 0.67 7.03 -0.57
CA PHE A 43 1.54 7.19 0.61
C PHE A 43 1.96 5.83 1.16
N GLN A 44 2.96 5.82 2.04
CA GLN A 44 3.35 4.64 2.80
C GLN A 44 2.87 4.81 4.25
N VAL A 45 2.53 3.70 4.90
CA VAL A 45 2.22 3.65 6.32
C VAL A 45 3.22 2.73 7.03
N ILE A 46 3.70 3.17 8.20
CA ILE A 46 4.52 2.38 9.12
C ILE A 46 3.79 2.25 10.47
N ASN A 47 4.23 1.31 11.30
CA ASN A 47 3.58 1.00 12.59
C ASN A 47 2.06 0.75 12.42
N HIS A 48 1.68 0.11 11.31
CA HIS A 48 0.29 -0.07 10.87
C HIS A 48 -0.49 -1.12 11.67
N GLY A 49 0.19 -1.93 12.48
CA GLY A 49 -0.44 -2.96 13.33
C GLY A 49 -0.51 -4.35 12.68
N VAL A 50 -0.43 -4.47 11.35
CA VAL A 50 -0.27 -5.77 10.68
C VAL A 50 1.00 -6.49 11.19
N PRO A 51 0.91 -7.73 11.68
CA PRO A 51 2.06 -8.48 12.14
C PRO A 51 3.13 -8.69 11.06
N LEU A 52 4.39 -8.35 11.35
CA LEU A 52 5.49 -8.45 10.39
C LEU A 52 5.72 -9.89 9.89
N HIS A 53 5.52 -10.89 10.74
CA HIS A 53 5.67 -12.30 10.35
C HIS A 53 4.67 -12.72 9.27
N LEU A 54 3.47 -12.10 9.19
CA LEU A 54 2.52 -12.35 8.11
C LEU A 54 3.01 -11.75 6.78
N LEU A 55 3.65 -10.57 6.84
CA LEU A 55 4.26 -9.96 5.64
C LEU A 55 5.43 -10.83 5.13
N GLU A 56 6.26 -11.34 6.03
CA GLU A 56 7.37 -12.24 5.71
C GLU A 56 6.85 -13.57 5.13
N ALA A 57 5.89 -14.21 5.80
CA ALA A 57 5.29 -15.46 5.33
C ALA A 57 4.62 -15.29 3.95
N MET A 58 3.93 -14.17 3.70
CA MET A 58 3.32 -13.90 2.40
C MET A 58 4.37 -13.70 1.30
N LYS A 59 5.51 -13.06 1.62
CA LYS A 59 6.64 -12.92 0.68
C LYS A 59 7.26 -14.26 0.33
N GLU A 60 7.50 -15.12 1.31
CA GLU A 60 8.04 -16.47 1.11
C GLU A 60 7.07 -17.35 0.31
N THR A 61 5.80 -17.39 0.73
CA THR A 61 4.75 -18.13 0.05
C THR A 61 4.56 -17.68 -1.39
N SER A 62 4.66 -16.37 -1.67
CA SER A 62 4.62 -15.85 -3.04
C SER A 62 5.77 -16.39 -3.88
N LYS A 63 7.01 -16.39 -3.37
CA LYS A 63 8.17 -16.93 -4.11
C LYS A 63 7.96 -18.41 -4.43
N GLU A 64 7.59 -19.21 -3.44
CA GLU A 64 7.31 -20.64 -3.62
C GLU A 64 6.17 -20.89 -4.60
N PHE A 65 5.09 -20.09 -4.52
CA PHE A 65 3.96 -20.18 -5.45
C PHE A 65 4.39 -19.94 -6.90
N PHE A 66 5.28 -18.98 -7.16
CA PHE A 66 5.72 -18.71 -8.54
C PHE A 66 6.69 -19.77 -9.09
N ASP A 67 7.38 -20.52 -8.23
CA ASP A 67 8.26 -21.63 -8.62
C ASP A 67 7.51 -22.95 -8.89
N GLN A 68 6.23 -23.04 -8.53
CA GLN A 68 5.41 -24.24 -8.73
C GLN A 68 4.96 -24.44 -10.20
N PRO A 69 4.64 -25.69 -10.61
CA PRO A 69 3.94 -25.95 -11.87
C PRO A 69 2.53 -25.36 -11.90
N MET A 70 2.03 -25.03 -13.11
CA MET A 70 0.72 -24.39 -13.29
C MET A 70 -0.46 -25.15 -12.68
N ASP A 71 -0.42 -26.49 -12.67
CA ASP A 71 -1.51 -27.29 -12.09
C ASP A 71 -1.55 -27.23 -10.55
N GLU A 72 -0.42 -26.97 -9.90
CA GLU A 72 -0.39 -26.69 -8.46
C GLU A 72 -0.85 -25.26 -8.18
N LYS A 73 -0.42 -24.28 -8.99
CA LYS A 73 -0.86 -22.87 -8.84
C LYS A 73 -2.38 -22.71 -8.89
N LYS A 74 -3.07 -23.49 -9.74
CA LYS A 74 -4.54 -23.48 -9.84
C LYS A 74 -5.27 -23.91 -8.56
N LYS A 75 -4.59 -24.62 -7.65
CA LYS A 75 -5.16 -25.09 -6.39
C LYS A 75 -4.96 -24.08 -5.25
N ALA A 76 -4.14 -23.05 -5.45
CA ALA A 76 -3.84 -22.07 -4.43
C ALA A 76 -5.11 -21.34 -3.98
N LYS A 77 -5.15 -21.03 -2.69
CA LYS A 77 -6.22 -20.27 -2.06
C LYS A 77 -5.63 -19.01 -1.44
N ARG A 78 -6.49 -18.02 -1.24
CA ARG A 78 -6.14 -16.82 -0.49
C ARG A 78 -5.80 -17.21 0.95
N ASP A 79 -4.76 -16.60 1.50
CA ASP A 79 -4.49 -16.63 2.93
C ASP A 79 -5.50 -15.72 3.63
N GLU A 80 -6.42 -16.33 4.37
CA GLU A 80 -7.51 -15.61 5.05
C GLU A 80 -7.03 -14.82 6.26
N GLU A 81 -5.93 -15.21 6.91
CA GLU A 81 -5.36 -14.46 8.02
C GLU A 81 -4.71 -13.17 7.51
N TYR A 82 -3.87 -13.28 6.48
CA TYR A 82 -3.28 -12.12 5.82
C TYR A 82 -4.36 -11.19 5.25
N ALA A 83 -5.35 -11.75 4.55
CA ALA A 83 -6.44 -10.97 3.98
C ALA A 83 -7.24 -10.23 5.06
N GLY A 84 -7.52 -10.87 6.20
CA GLY A 84 -8.23 -10.26 7.32
C GLY A 84 -7.45 -9.10 7.97
N GLU A 85 -6.13 -9.21 8.12
CA GLU A 85 -5.31 -8.10 8.64
C GLU A 85 -5.23 -6.92 7.67
N MET A 86 -5.13 -7.19 6.37
CA MET A 86 -5.17 -6.15 5.34
C MET A 86 -6.53 -5.45 5.28
N GLU A 87 -7.61 -6.21 5.42
CA GLU A 87 -8.98 -5.68 5.47
C GLU A 87 -9.18 -4.77 6.69
N LYS A 88 -8.75 -5.21 7.88
CA LYS A 88 -8.80 -4.37 9.10
C LYS A 88 -8.05 -3.05 8.91
N LEU A 89 -6.86 -3.09 8.31
CA LEU A 89 -6.09 -1.88 8.01
C LEU A 89 -6.82 -0.97 7.00
N ALA A 90 -7.39 -1.55 5.93
CA ALA A 90 -8.15 -0.79 4.93
C ALA A 90 -9.37 -0.08 5.54
N PHE A 91 -10.14 -0.77 6.40
CA PHE A 91 -11.27 -0.15 7.12
C PHE A 91 -10.81 0.97 8.05
N LYS A 92 -9.72 0.77 8.80
CA LYS A 92 -9.13 1.83 9.65
C LYS A 92 -8.75 3.06 8.84
N LEU A 93 -8.11 2.88 7.68
CA LEU A 93 -7.73 3.98 6.80
C LEU A 93 -8.94 4.69 6.19
N MET A 94 -10.00 3.95 5.83
CA MET A 94 -11.26 4.53 5.37
C MET A 94 -11.90 5.44 6.43
N GLU A 95 -11.90 5.02 7.69
CA GLU A 95 -12.40 5.85 8.80
C GLU A 95 -11.57 7.13 8.97
N ILE A 96 -10.24 7.02 8.90
CA ILE A 96 -9.32 8.17 8.98
C ILE A 96 -9.54 9.14 7.80
N ILE A 97 -9.73 8.63 6.58
CA ILE A 97 -10.04 9.45 5.41
C ILE A 97 -11.35 10.22 5.63
N CYS A 98 -12.41 9.56 6.13
CA CYS A 98 -13.66 10.24 6.46
C CYS A 98 -13.45 11.36 7.49
N LEU A 99 -12.70 11.10 8.57
CA LEU A 99 -12.39 12.10 9.60
C LEU A 99 -11.62 13.29 9.02
N SER A 100 -10.68 13.06 8.09
CA SER A 100 -9.89 14.12 7.46
C SER A 100 -10.73 15.08 6.61
N LEU A 101 -11.90 14.62 6.16
CA LEU A 101 -12.89 15.39 5.41
C LEU A 101 -13.95 16.05 6.31
N GLY A 102 -13.79 15.95 7.65
CA GLY A 102 -14.77 16.46 8.62
C GLY A 102 -16.06 15.62 8.68
N LEU A 103 -16.03 14.39 8.16
CA LEU A 103 -17.16 13.47 8.19
C LEU A 103 -17.04 12.51 9.40
N PRO A 104 -18.16 11.94 9.89
CA PRO A 104 -18.10 10.87 10.88
C PRO A 104 -17.27 9.69 10.35
N GLY A 105 -16.36 9.12 11.16
CA GLY A 105 -15.50 8.01 10.74
C GLY A 105 -16.26 6.81 10.16
N GLY A 106 -17.40 6.48 10.75
CA GLY A 106 -18.28 5.40 10.28
C GLY A 106 -19.15 5.73 9.05
N ARG A 107 -18.97 6.90 8.39
CA ARG A 107 -19.84 7.38 7.30
C ARG A 107 -20.01 6.36 6.18
N LEU A 108 -18.93 5.66 5.83
CA LEU A 108 -18.92 4.70 4.73
C LEU A 108 -19.16 3.24 5.15
N LYS A 109 -19.15 2.93 6.46
CA LYS A 109 -19.15 1.54 6.95
C LYS A 109 -20.25 0.66 6.35
N GLY A 110 -21.48 1.17 6.29
CA GLY A 110 -22.65 0.45 5.75
C GLY A 110 -22.60 0.18 4.25
N TYR A 111 -21.78 0.92 3.48
CA TYR A 111 -21.64 0.72 2.03
C TYR A 111 -20.62 -0.38 1.68
N PHE A 112 -19.79 -0.78 2.65
CA PHE A 112 -18.73 -1.78 2.49
C PHE A 112 -18.99 -3.06 3.31
N GLU A 113 -20.22 -3.29 3.80
CA GLU A 113 -20.57 -4.51 4.53
C GLU A 113 -20.49 -5.78 3.66
N GLU A 114 -20.88 -5.67 2.38
CA GLU A 114 -20.71 -6.71 1.35
C GLU A 114 -19.63 -6.30 0.34
N GLN A 115 -18.50 -5.81 0.83
CA GLN A 115 -17.41 -5.36 -0.02
C GLN A 115 -16.72 -6.53 -0.74
N THR A 116 -16.12 -6.23 -1.89
CA THR A 116 -15.32 -7.22 -2.64
C THR A 116 -13.84 -6.86 -2.56
N SER A 117 -13.08 -7.58 -1.73
CA SER A 117 -11.62 -7.50 -1.69
C SER A 117 -10.99 -8.59 -2.57
N PHE A 118 -10.00 -8.20 -3.37
CA PHE A 118 -9.19 -9.13 -4.16
C PHE A 118 -7.73 -9.08 -3.72
N LEU A 119 -7.10 -10.25 -3.59
CA LEU A 119 -5.65 -10.34 -3.44
C LEU A 119 -5.02 -10.57 -4.82
N ARG A 120 -4.11 -9.68 -5.21
CA ARG A 120 -3.31 -9.83 -6.43
C ARG A 120 -1.83 -9.95 -6.05
N ILE A 121 -1.25 -11.09 -6.42
CA ILE A 121 0.19 -11.32 -6.25
C ILE A 121 0.85 -11.15 -7.61
N ASN A 122 1.80 -10.21 -7.71
CA ASN A 122 2.52 -9.94 -8.95
C ASN A 122 3.97 -10.45 -8.83
N HIS A 123 4.44 -11.12 -9.88
CA HIS A 123 5.84 -11.53 -10.01
C HIS A 123 6.39 -10.99 -11.32
N TYR A 124 7.48 -10.23 -11.21
CA TYR A 124 8.14 -9.57 -12.34
C TYR A 124 9.54 -10.18 -12.52
N PRO A 125 9.73 -11.10 -13.48
CA PRO A 125 11.03 -11.70 -13.73
C PRO A 125 12.06 -10.65 -14.20
N PRO A 126 13.36 -10.86 -13.94
CA PRO A 126 14.42 -10.03 -14.51
C PRO A 126 14.28 -9.92 -16.04
N CYS A 127 14.34 -8.69 -16.57
CA CYS A 127 14.17 -8.42 -18.00
C CYS A 127 15.46 -7.79 -18.57
N PRO A 128 16.10 -8.39 -19.59
CA PRO A 128 17.32 -7.85 -20.20
C PRO A 128 17.10 -6.56 -21.01
N PHE A 129 15.83 -6.22 -21.28
CA PHE A 129 15.44 -5.01 -22.01
C PHE A 129 14.49 -4.15 -21.15
N SER A 130 14.86 -3.92 -19.89
CA SER A 130 14.06 -3.17 -18.91
C SER A 130 13.66 -1.77 -19.40
N ASP A 131 14.52 -1.10 -20.17
CA ASP A 131 14.26 0.25 -20.69
C ASP A 131 13.18 0.28 -21.79
N LEU A 132 12.85 -0.88 -22.36
CA LEU A 132 11.87 -1.04 -23.45
C LEU A 132 10.60 -1.75 -23.00
N THR A 133 10.50 -2.17 -21.74
CA THR A 133 9.40 -2.98 -21.23
C THR A 133 8.84 -2.40 -19.93
N LEU A 134 7.57 -2.69 -19.64
CA LEU A 134 6.94 -2.35 -18.37
C LEU A 134 6.47 -3.65 -17.71
N GLY A 135 6.78 -3.82 -16.42
CA GLY A 135 6.22 -4.93 -15.64
C GLY A 135 4.70 -4.80 -15.52
N CYS A 136 4.22 -3.60 -15.19
CA CYS A 136 2.81 -3.24 -15.24
C CYS A 136 2.63 -1.92 -16.00
N GLY A 137 1.62 -1.85 -16.87
CA GLY A 137 1.28 -0.63 -17.59
C GLY A 137 0.81 0.48 -16.66
N ARG A 138 0.84 1.72 -17.15
CA ARG A 138 0.35 2.89 -16.41
C ARG A 138 -1.16 2.77 -16.22
N HIS A 139 -1.63 2.88 -14.99
CA HIS A 139 -3.06 2.80 -14.65
C HIS A 139 -3.38 3.58 -13.38
N LYS A 140 -4.67 3.67 -13.10
CA LYS A 140 -5.23 3.94 -11.77
C LYS A 140 -6.01 2.71 -11.34
N ASP A 141 -6.12 2.52 -10.03
CA ASP A 141 -6.95 1.46 -9.49
C ASP A 141 -8.40 1.91 -9.42
N PHE A 142 -9.30 0.99 -9.75
CA PHE A 142 -10.74 1.24 -9.74
C PHE A 142 -11.36 1.09 -8.35
N ASP A 143 -10.64 0.50 -7.39
CA ASP A 143 -11.15 0.21 -6.05
C ASP A 143 -11.34 1.47 -5.18
N PHE A 144 -11.70 1.28 -3.92
CA PHE A 144 -11.70 2.36 -2.94
C PHE A 144 -10.27 2.65 -2.46
N LEU A 145 -9.56 1.61 -2.04
CA LEU A 145 -8.21 1.71 -1.50
C LEU A 145 -7.48 0.39 -1.76
N THR A 146 -6.23 0.47 -2.21
CA THR A 146 -5.32 -0.67 -2.29
C THR A 146 -4.28 -0.59 -1.16
N VAL A 147 -4.01 -1.74 -0.54
CA VAL A 147 -2.93 -1.96 0.43
C VAL A 147 -1.90 -2.89 -0.23
N LEU A 148 -0.71 -2.36 -0.49
CA LEU A 148 0.33 -3.04 -1.26
C LEU A 148 1.57 -3.28 -0.40
N ALA A 149 1.98 -4.54 -0.31
CA ALA A 149 3.31 -4.93 0.17
C ALA A 149 4.25 -5.12 -1.02
N GLN A 150 5.49 -4.67 -0.91
CA GLN A 150 6.55 -4.89 -1.91
C GLN A 150 7.77 -5.60 -1.29
N ASP A 151 8.59 -6.22 -2.14
CA ASP A 151 9.91 -6.73 -1.78
C ASP A 151 10.97 -5.61 -1.77
N ASP A 152 12.23 -5.98 -1.67
CA ASP A 152 13.39 -5.07 -1.62
C ASP A 152 13.95 -4.69 -3.00
N VAL A 153 13.38 -5.20 -4.09
CA VAL A 153 13.84 -4.92 -5.46
C VAL A 153 13.37 -3.55 -5.95
N GLY A 154 12.14 -3.17 -5.57
CA GLY A 154 11.48 -1.94 -6.04
C GLY A 154 10.94 -2.07 -7.47
N GLY A 155 10.67 -0.92 -8.11
CA GLY A 155 10.11 -0.85 -9.46
C GLY A 155 8.72 -0.21 -9.55
N LEU A 156 8.08 0.06 -8.42
CA LEU A 156 6.87 0.88 -8.37
C LEU A 156 7.21 2.36 -8.56
N GLU A 157 6.48 3.02 -9.46
CA GLU A 157 6.59 4.46 -9.70
C GLU A 157 5.20 5.11 -9.67
N VAL A 158 5.12 6.31 -9.11
CA VAL A 158 3.91 7.13 -9.05
C VAL A 158 4.09 8.37 -9.91
N LYS A 159 3.08 8.71 -10.70
CA LYS A 159 3.13 9.91 -11.55
C LYS A 159 2.71 11.15 -10.76
N ARG A 160 3.61 12.12 -10.57
CA ARG A 160 3.35 13.40 -9.91
C ARG A 160 3.92 14.56 -10.73
N ASN A 161 3.11 15.61 -10.95
CA ASN A 161 3.50 16.80 -11.71
C ASN A 161 4.16 16.49 -13.07
N GLY A 162 3.65 15.48 -13.76
CA GLY A 162 4.15 15.03 -15.06
C GLY A 162 5.41 14.14 -15.03
N LYS A 163 6.03 13.95 -13.85
CA LYS A 163 7.20 13.10 -13.65
C LYS A 163 6.82 11.77 -12.99
N TRP A 164 7.63 10.74 -13.23
CA TRP A 164 7.55 9.48 -12.49
C TRP A 164 8.46 9.58 -11.27
N VAL A 165 7.92 9.23 -10.11
CA VAL A 165 8.60 9.24 -8.82
C VAL A 165 8.69 7.81 -8.31
N PRO A 166 9.89 7.27 -8.10
CA PRO A 166 10.04 5.92 -7.57
C PRO A 166 9.59 5.84 -6.11
N VAL A 167 8.91 4.75 -5.75
CA VAL A 167 8.57 4.45 -4.36
C VAL A 167 9.68 3.59 -3.76
N LYS A 168 10.41 4.13 -2.78
CA LYS A 168 11.51 3.41 -2.14
C LYS A 168 10.96 2.22 -1.33
N PRO A 169 11.50 1.00 -1.52
CA PRO A 169 11.17 -0.13 -0.67
C PRO A 169 11.48 0.11 0.80
N ASP A 170 10.53 -0.23 1.66
CA ASP A 170 10.69 -0.30 3.11
C ASP A 170 10.06 -1.61 3.61
N PRO A 171 10.82 -2.51 4.25
CA PRO A 171 10.31 -3.81 4.68
C PRO A 171 9.26 -3.73 5.79
N THR A 172 9.14 -2.57 6.45
CA THR A 172 8.20 -2.32 7.55
C THR A 172 7.00 -1.48 7.14
N ALA A 173 6.97 -1.02 5.89
CA ALA A 173 5.89 -0.17 5.38
C ALA A 173 4.95 -0.94 4.45
N LEU A 174 3.69 -0.50 4.46
CA LEU A 174 2.71 -0.84 3.44
C LEU A 174 2.40 0.40 2.62
N ILE A 175 2.30 0.22 1.32
CA ILE A 175 1.92 1.26 0.38
C ILE A 175 0.41 1.33 0.30
N ILE A 176 -0.12 2.55 0.36
CA ILE A 176 -1.54 2.86 0.24
C ILE A 176 -1.74 3.72 -0.99
N ASN A 177 -2.72 3.34 -1.81
CA ASN A 177 -3.22 4.19 -2.89
C ASN A 177 -4.73 4.33 -2.85
N VAL A 178 -5.17 5.53 -3.16
CA VAL A 178 -6.58 5.88 -3.25
C VAL A 178 -7.06 5.57 -4.66
N GLY A 179 -8.06 4.69 -4.78
CA GLY A 179 -8.64 4.31 -6.06
C GLY A 179 -9.78 5.23 -6.50
N ASP A 180 -10.27 5.01 -7.72
CA ASP A 180 -11.29 5.85 -8.35
C ASP A 180 -12.63 5.85 -7.57
N ILE A 181 -13.02 4.75 -6.90
CA ILE A 181 -14.26 4.74 -6.08
C ILE A 181 -14.13 5.73 -4.92
N CYS A 182 -12.98 5.80 -4.25
CA CYS A 182 -12.80 6.77 -3.16
C CYS A 182 -12.88 8.21 -3.68
N GLN A 183 -12.40 8.49 -4.89
CA GLN A 183 -12.51 9.81 -5.51
C GLN A 183 -13.96 10.19 -5.88
N VAL A 184 -14.84 9.22 -6.06
CA VAL A 184 -16.27 9.45 -6.35
C VAL A 184 -17.10 9.55 -5.07
N CYS A 185 -16.67 8.88 -3.99
CA CYS A 185 -17.37 8.90 -2.71
C CYS A 185 -17.32 10.25 -1.98
N PHE A 186 -16.41 11.15 -2.36
CA PHE A 186 -16.16 12.45 -1.72
C PHE A 186 -15.96 13.56 -2.74
#